data_AF-A0AA40F1W5-F1
#
_entry.id   AF-A0AA40F1W5-F1
#
_cell.length_a   1.000
_cell.length_b   1.000
_cell.length_c   1.000
_cell.angle_alpha   90.00
_cell.angle_beta   90.00
_cell.angle_gamma   90.00
#
_symmetry.space_group_name_H-M   'P 1'
#
loop_
_entity.id
_entity.type
_entity.pdbx_description
1 polymer ?
#
loop_
_entity_poly.entity_id
_entity_poly.type
_entity_poly.pdbx_seq_one_letter_code
_entity_poly.pdbx_strand_id
1 'polypeptide(L)'
;MAAQVPDPVAIVGALDILRDQAELIVNIPNDQNVAAAIQGLAQTVQGLTQTINAMQNQLNTMQNQLNTLQQQNNQRFDQVNQNFDQVNQLVGQVNDHVMRLHHRQTNSEIAAINARLLAKNSGGVLQQIYDIRNGGAIPNFPATQPQLHSMNEAVIDGILPALGIVFPPGTPLSVKRESIVRKWILK
;
A
#
# COMPACT_ATOMS: atom_id res chain seq x y z
N MET A 1 -21.95 -26.41 -27.00
CA MET A 1 -21.84 -27.45 -28.05
C MET A 1 -20.38 -27.54 -28.41
N ALA A 2 -19.69 -28.62 -28.00
CA ALA A 2 -18.29 -28.81 -28.34
C ALA A 2 -18.18 -29.07 -29.85
N ALA A 3 -17.42 -28.25 -30.56
CA ALA A 3 -17.16 -28.45 -31.98
C ALA A 3 -16.35 -29.75 -32.14
N GLN A 4 -16.96 -30.75 -32.77
CA GLN A 4 -16.36 -32.06 -32.99
C GLN A 4 -15.26 -31.91 -34.03
N VAL A 5 -13.99 -32.09 -33.62
CA VAL A 5 -12.83 -32.01 -34.51
C VAL A 5 -13.00 -33.05 -35.63
N PRO A 6 -12.82 -32.69 -36.92
CA PRO A 6 -12.85 -33.66 -38.00
C PRO A 6 -11.70 -34.63 -37.78
N ASP A 7 -12.05 -35.91 -37.71
CA ASP A 7 -11.10 -36.96 -37.38
C ASP A 7 -9.96 -37.00 -38.41
N PRO A 8 -8.69 -36.74 -38.01
CA PRO A 8 -7.55 -36.86 -38.90
C PRO A 8 -7.47 -38.25 -39.56
N VAL A 9 -8.00 -39.28 -38.89
CA VAL A 9 -8.10 -40.64 -39.40
C VAL A 9 -9.00 -40.74 -40.62
N ALA A 10 -10.05 -39.92 -40.72
CA ALA A 10 -10.95 -39.90 -41.89
C ALA A 10 -10.26 -39.33 -43.14
N ILE A 11 -9.34 -38.37 -42.97
CA ILE A 11 -8.56 -37.79 -44.07
C ILE A 11 -7.50 -38.78 -44.55
N VAL A 12 -6.80 -39.43 -43.62
CA VAL A 12 -5.81 -40.47 -43.94
C VAL A 12 -6.47 -41.65 -44.65
N GLY A 13 -7.62 -42.12 -44.17
CA GLY A 13 -8.37 -43.20 -44.81
C GLY A 13 -8.85 -42.86 -46.23
N ALA A 14 -9.27 -41.61 -46.47
CA ALA A 14 -9.65 -41.17 -47.81
C ALA A 14 -8.44 -41.04 -48.77
N LEU A 15 -7.25 -40.68 -48.26
CA LEU A 15 -6.01 -40.68 -49.04
C LEU A 15 -5.53 -42.09 -49.38
N ASP A 16 -5.70 -43.06 -48.47
CA ASP A 16 -5.40 -44.47 -48.75
C ASP A 16 -6.35 -45.03 -49.84
N ILE A 17 -7.65 -44.70 -49.80
CA ILE A 17 -8.61 -45.08 -50.86
C ILE A 17 -8.22 -44.48 -52.22
N LEU A 18 -7.76 -43.21 -52.25
CA LEU A 18 -7.27 -42.59 -53.49
C LEU A 18 -6.02 -43.29 -54.03
N ARG A 19 -5.09 -43.70 -53.16
CA ARG A 19 -3.89 -44.45 -53.54
C ARG A 19 -4.28 -45.79 -54.15
N ASP A 20 -5.12 -46.55 -53.47
CA ASP A 20 -5.53 -47.89 -53.88
C ASP A 20 -6.34 -47.85 -55.21
N GLN A 21 -7.14 -46.80 -55.43
CA GLN A 21 -7.85 -46.60 -56.71
C GLN A 21 -6.93 -46.11 -57.84
N ALA A 22 -5.88 -45.35 -57.54
CA ALA A 22 -4.87 -44.96 -58.53
C ALA A 22 -4.03 -46.16 -58.99
N GLU A 23 -3.73 -47.11 -58.09
CA GLU A 23 -3.03 -48.36 -58.43
C GLU A 23 -3.85 -49.26 -59.36
N LEU A 24 -5.18 -49.29 -59.22
CA LEU A 24 -6.08 -49.97 -60.16
C LEU A 24 -5.97 -49.40 -61.57
N ILE A 25 -5.78 -48.08 -61.75
CA ILE A 25 -5.67 -47.45 -63.07
C ILE A 25 -4.34 -47.80 -63.77
N VAL A 26 -3.28 -48.07 -63.01
CA VAL A 26 -1.94 -48.38 -63.55
C VAL A 26 -1.86 -49.77 -64.22
N ASN A 27 -2.85 -50.66 -64.01
CA ASN A 27 -2.73 -52.08 -64.35
C ASN A 27 -3.92 -52.70 -65.13
N ILE A 28 -4.64 -51.95 -65.98
CA ILE A 28 -5.86 -52.46 -66.65
C ILE A 28 -5.68 -52.78 -68.14
N PRO A 29 -6.06 -54.00 -68.58
CA PRO A 29 -6.62 -54.29 -69.89
C PRO A 29 -8.17 -54.06 -69.89
N ASN A 30 -8.69 -53.27 -70.84
CA ASN A 30 -10.10 -52.89 -71.12
C ASN A 30 -10.68 -51.62 -70.43
N ASP A 31 -11.29 -50.76 -71.25
CA ASP A 31 -11.85 -49.42 -70.94
C ASP A 31 -12.93 -49.36 -69.84
N GLN A 32 -13.69 -50.43 -69.59
CA GLN A 32 -14.79 -50.40 -68.61
C GLN A 32 -14.33 -50.31 -67.15
N ASN A 33 -13.16 -50.87 -66.81
CA ASN A 33 -12.62 -50.81 -65.45
C ASN A 33 -12.01 -49.43 -65.13
N VAL A 34 -11.51 -48.72 -66.15
CA VAL A 34 -10.94 -47.38 -66.00
C VAL A 34 -12.05 -46.36 -65.69
N ALA A 35 -13.21 -46.45 -66.36
CA ALA A 35 -14.33 -45.55 -66.11
C ALA A 35 -14.88 -45.66 -64.67
N ALA A 36 -15.00 -46.88 -64.13
CA ALA A 36 -15.42 -47.11 -62.76
C ALA A 36 -14.40 -46.58 -61.74
N ALA A 37 -13.10 -46.78 -61.99
CA ALA A 37 -12.03 -46.23 -61.15
C ALA A 37 -12.04 -44.70 -61.13
N ILE A 38 -12.23 -44.05 -62.28
CA ILE A 38 -12.34 -42.58 -62.38
C ILE A 38 -13.56 -42.06 -61.62
N GLN A 39 -14.71 -42.75 -61.68
CA GLN A 39 -15.90 -42.37 -60.91
C GLN A 39 -15.67 -42.51 -59.40
N GLY A 40 -15.01 -43.57 -58.95
CA GLY A 40 -14.62 -43.75 -57.55
C GLY A 40 -13.69 -42.63 -57.05
N LEU A 41 -12.72 -42.24 -57.88
CA LEU A 41 -11.79 -41.16 -57.59
C LEU A 41 -12.53 -39.83 -57.46
N ALA A 42 -13.45 -39.55 -58.39
CA ALA A 42 -14.28 -38.35 -58.36
C ALA A 42 -15.11 -38.24 -57.08
N GLN A 43 -15.75 -39.35 -56.65
CA GLN A 43 -16.52 -39.40 -55.40
C GLN A 43 -15.63 -39.15 -54.18
N THR A 44 -14.44 -39.76 -54.13
CA THR A 44 -13.49 -39.58 -53.02
C THR A 44 -12.97 -38.15 -52.94
N VAL A 45 -12.62 -37.54 -54.08
CA VAL A 45 -12.22 -36.12 -54.16
C VAL A 45 -13.35 -35.20 -53.70
N GLN A 46 -14.59 -35.51 -54.06
CA GLN A 46 -15.76 -34.74 -53.64
C GLN A 46 -15.97 -34.83 -52.13
N GLY A 47 -15.81 -36.01 -51.54
CA GLY A 47 -15.85 -36.23 -50.09
C GLY A 47 -14.75 -35.45 -49.35
N LEU A 48 -13.50 -35.53 -49.82
CA LEU A 48 -12.38 -34.75 -49.27
C LEU A 48 -12.63 -33.25 -49.33
N THR A 49 -13.19 -32.75 -50.44
CA THR A 49 -13.54 -31.34 -50.59
C THR A 49 -14.56 -30.90 -49.53
N GLN A 50 -15.56 -31.73 -49.26
CA GLN A 50 -16.54 -31.45 -48.20
C GLN A 50 -15.89 -31.45 -46.81
N THR A 51 -15.01 -32.40 -46.52
CA THR A 51 -14.26 -32.46 -45.25
C THR A 51 -13.38 -31.23 -45.06
N ILE A 52 -12.67 -30.79 -46.11
CA ILE A 52 -11.84 -29.58 -46.09
C ILE A 52 -12.68 -28.34 -45.81
N ASN A 53 -13.82 -28.20 -46.47
CA ASN A 53 -14.73 -27.07 -46.24
C ASN A 53 -15.27 -27.05 -44.79
N ALA A 54 -15.58 -28.22 -44.23
CA ALA A 54 -16.01 -28.33 -42.83
C ALA A 54 -14.90 -27.91 -41.86
N MET A 55 -13.66 -28.40 -42.07
CA MET A 55 -12.49 -27.98 -41.28
C MET A 55 -12.28 -26.47 -41.34
N GLN A 56 -12.39 -25.87 -42.53
CA GLN A 56 -12.16 -24.44 -42.70
C GLN A 56 -13.19 -23.60 -41.95
N ASN A 57 -14.47 -24.01 -41.96
CA ASN A 57 -15.52 -23.36 -41.19
C ASN A 57 -15.28 -23.46 -39.67
N GLN A 58 -14.74 -24.58 -39.20
CA GLN A 58 -14.41 -24.74 -37.79
C GLN A 58 -13.20 -23.91 -37.38
N LEU A 59 -12.16 -23.85 -38.20
CA LEU A 59 -11.01 -22.96 -37.98
C LEU A 59 -11.46 -21.50 -37.87
N ASN A 60 -12.34 -21.05 -38.77
CA ASN A 60 -12.92 -19.70 -38.70
C ASN A 60 -13.69 -19.47 -37.40
N THR A 61 -14.45 -20.47 -36.93
CA THR A 61 -15.18 -20.40 -35.66
C THR A 61 -14.25 -20.29 -34.47
N MET A 62 -13.20 -21.12 -34.42
CA MET A 62 -12.19 -21.07 -33.35
C MET A 62 -11.44 -19.75 -33.35
N GLN A 63 -11.08 -19.22 -34.52
CA GLN A 63 -10.44 -17.91 -34.62
C GLN A 63 -11.32 -16.80 -34.04
N ASN A 64 -12.61 -16.82 -34.32
CA ASN A 64 -13.56 -15.84 -33.77
C ASN A 64 -13.71 -15.96 -32.25
N GLN A 65 -13.71 -17.19 -31.72
CA GLN A 65 -13.72 -17.44 -30.28
C GLN A 65 -12.44 -16.92 -29.60
N LEU A 66 -11.28 -17.17 -30.19
CA LEU A 66 -10.00 -16.66 -29.70
C LEU A 66 -9.96 -15.13 -29.69
N ASN A 67 -10.41 -14.48 -30.77
CA ASN A 67 -10.49 -13.02 -30.84
C ASN A 67 -11.40 -12.46 -29.73
N THR A 68 -12.53 -13.13 -29.48
CA THR A 68 -13.47 -12.73 -28.41
C THR A 68 -12.83 -12.87 -27.03
N LEU A 69 -12.16 -13.99 -26.76
CA LEU A 69 -11.45 -14.21 -25.50
C LEU A 69 -10.33 -13.19 -25.28
N GLN A 70 -9.60 -12.84 -26.34
CA GLN A 70 -8.56 -11.82 -26.28
C GLN A 70 -9.14 -10.45 -25.90
N GLN A 71 -10.25 -10.04 -26.53
CA GLN A 71 -10.92 -8.78 -26.18
C GLN A 71 -11.42 -8.76 -24.74
N GLN A 72 -12.02 -9.86 -24.27
CA GLN A 72 -12.47 -9.98 -22.88
C GLN A 72 -11.31 -9.89 -21.89
N ASN A 73 -10.16 -10.53 -22.19
CA ASN A 73 -8.98 -10.43 -21.36
C ASN A 73 -8.43 -9.00 -21.30
N ASN A 74 -8.35 -8.31 -22.44
CA ASN A 74 -7.91 -6.91 -22.48
C ASN A 74 -8.80 -6.02 -21.60
N GLN A 75 -10.13 -6.15 -21.72
CA GLN A 75 -11.08 -5.41 -20.88
C GLN A 75 -10.88 -5.69 -19.38
N ARG A 76 -10.61 -6.94 -19.01
CA ARG A 76 -10.32 -7.31 -17.61
C ARG A 76 -9.03 -6.66 -17.12
N PHE A 77 -7.97 -6.64 -17.93
CA PHE A 77 -6.72 -5.96 -17.59
C PHE A 77 -6.92 -4.46 -17.40
N ASP A 78 -7.68 -3.82 -18.28
CA ASP A 78 -8.00 -2.39 -18.16
C ASP A 78 -8.77 -2.10 -16.86
N GLN A 79 -9.73 -2.95 -16.51
CA GLN A 79 -10.49 -2.82 -15.27
C GLN A 79 -9.61 -3.02 -14.02
N VAL A 80 -8.67 -3.96 -14.06
CA VAL A 80 -7.69 -4.15 -12.99
C VAL A 80 -6.82 -2.91 -12.82
N ASN A 81 -6.33 -2.33 -13.91
CA ASN A 81 -5.53 -1.10 -13.86
C ASN A 81 -6.30 0.06 -13.23
N GLN A 82 -7.56 0.25 -13.63
CA GLN A 82 -8.42 1.28 -13.03
C GLN A 82 -8.62 1.08 -11.52
N ASN A 83 -8.81 -0.18 -11.09
CA ASN A 83 -8.93 -0.49 -9.66
C ASN A 83 -7.63 -0.18 -8.90
N PHE A 84 -6.46 -0.48 -9.48
CA PHE A 84 -5.17 -0.13 -8.89
C PHE A 84 -5.00 1.39 -8.74
N ASP A 85 -5.39 2.17 -9.75
CA ASP A 85 -5.34 3.63 -9.68
C ASP A 85 -6.24 4.19 -8.56
N GLN A 86 -7.46 3.66 -8.41
CA GLN A 86 -8.36 4.03 -7.32
C GLN A 86 -7.78 3.70 -5.94
N VAL A 87 -7.18 2.51 -5.79
CA VAL A 87 -6.51 2.13 -4.55
C VAL A 87 -5.36 3.08 -4.23
N ASN A 88 -4.53 3.42 -5.21
CA ASN A 88 -3.43 4.37 -5.02
C ASN A 88 -3.92 5.75 -4.56
N GLN A 89 -5.03 6.25 -5.13
CA GLN A 89 -5.64 7.50 -4.69
C GLN A 89 -6.13 7.43 -3.25
N LEU A 90 -6.80 6.34 -2.85
CA LEU A 90 -7.28 6.15 -1.49
C LEU A 90 -6.12 6.07 -0.49
N VAL A 91 -5.05 5.35 -0.82
CA VAL A 91 -3.84 5.29 0.00
C VAL A 91 -3.23 6.69 0.19
N GLY A 92 -3.16 7.50 -0.87
CA GLY A 92 -2.72 8.89 -0.78
C GLY A 92 -3.58 9.72 0.18
N GLN A 93 -4.91 9.62 0.06
CA GLN A 93 -5.84 10.35 0.94
C GLN A 93 -5.70 9.94 2.41
N VAL A 94 -5.52 8.64 2.68
CA VAL A 94 -5.30 8.12 4.04
C VAL A 94 -3.98 8.66 4.59
N ASN A 95 -2.90 8.64 3.80
CA ASN A 95 -1.61 9.18 4.21
C ASN A 95 -1.71 10.66 4.59
N ASP A 96 -2.37 11.47 3.76
CA ASP A 96 -2.61 12.89 4.06
C ASP A 96 -3.44 13.09 5.35
N HIS A 97 -4.44 12.24 5.56
CA HIS A 97 -5.27 12.30 6.77
C HIS A 97 -4.48 11.97 8.03
N VAL A 98 -3.66 10.92 7.99
CA VAL A 98 -2.77 10.53 9.09
C VAL A 98 -1.78 11.65 9.40
N MET A 99 -1.16 12.24 8.37
CA MET A 99 -0.24 13.36 8.56
C MET A 99 -0.93 14.56 9.22
N ARG A 100 -2.14 14.92 8.79
CA ARG A 100 -2.92 16.00 9.43
C ARG A 100 -3.28 15.69 10.88
N LEU A 101 -3.63 14.44 11.20
CA LEU A 101 -3.90 14.03 12.58
C LEU A 101 -2.66 14.14 13.46
N HIS A 102 -1.52 13.66 12.97
CA HIS A 102 -0.25 13.74 13.68
C HIS A 102 0.12 15.19 13.99
N HIS A 103 0.05 16.09 13.00
CA HIS A 103 0.32 17.52 13.22
C HIS A 103 -0.64 18.15 14.22
N ARG A 104 -1.94 17.83 14.15
CA ARG A 104 -2.93 18.34 15.12
C ARG A 104 -2.62 17.87 16.53
N GLN A 105 -2.27 16.59 16.70
CA GLN A 105 -1.92 16.02 17.98
C GLN A 105 -0.67 16.71 18.54
N THR A 106 0.42 16.77 17.77
CA THR A 106 1.66 17.45 18.20
C THR A 106 1.42 18.90 18.58
N ASN A 107 0.65 19.65 17.78
CA ASN A 107 0.32 21.04 18.10
C ASN A 107 -0.51 21.16 19.38
N SER A 108 -1.45 20.24 19.62
CA SER A 108 -2.25 20.22 20.85
C SER A 108 -1.40 19.90 22.09
N GLU A 109 -0.44 18.98 21.96
CA GLU A 109 0.49 18.62 23.03
C GLU A 109 1.41 19.79 23.35
N ILE A 110 1.97 20.46 22.33
CA ILE A 110 2.78 21.67 22.49
C ILE A 110 1.97 22.78 23.17
N ALA A 111 0.72 23.01 22.74
CA ALA A 111 -0.14 24.02 23.35
C ALA A 111 -0.42 23.71 24.83
N ALA A 112 -0.68 22.45 25.16
CA ALA A 112 -0.89 22.02 26.54
C ALA A 112 0.38 22.16 27.40
N ILE A 113 1.56 21.84 26.85
CA ILE A 113 2.85 22.06 27.51
C ILE A 113 3.09 23.55 27.76
N ASN A 114 2.89 24.39 26.75
CA ASN A 114 3.03 25.84 26.85
C ASN A 114 2.08 26.42 27.91
N ALA A 115 0.82 25.97 27.94
CA ALA A 115 -0.15 26.37 28.96
C ALA A 115 0.30 25.97 30.38
N ARG A 116 0.86 24.76 30.55
CA ARG A 116 1.41 24.30 31.84
C ARG A 116 2.63 25.11 32.27
N LEU A 117 3.53 25.43 31.33
CA LEU A 117 4.71 26.27 31.60
C LEU A 117 4.30 27.70 31.98
N LEU A 118 3.32 28.29 31.28
CA LEU A 118 2.76 29.60 31.62
C LEU A 118 2.08 29.58 32.99
N ALA A 119 1.29 28.55 33.31
CA ALA A 119 0.67 28.42 34.63
C ALA A 119 1.71 28.33 35.75
N LYS A 120 2.84 27.63 35.52
CA LYS A 120 3.97 27.60 36.46
C LYS A 120 4.66 28.96 36.57
N ASN A 121 4.82 29.70 35.47
CA ASN A 121 5.54 30.97 35.44
C ASN A 121 4.73 32.19 35.92
N SER A 122 3.40 32.16 35.78
CA SER A 122 2.52 33.33 35.96
C SER A 122 1.84 33.40 37.33
N GLY A 123 2.12 32.49 38.27
CA GLY A 123 1.52 32.51 39.62
C GLY A 123 1.14 31.16 40.22
N GLY A 124 1.53 30.04 39.60
CA GLY A 124 1.33 28.71 40.17
C GLY A 124 1.98 28.57 41.55
N VAL A 125 1.35 27.77 42.43
CA VAL A 125 1.87 27.52 43.77
C VAL A 125 3.25 26.85 43.65
N LEU A 126 4.30 27.51 44.13
CA LEU A 126 5.62 26.93 44.31
C LEU A 126 5.48 25.79 45.32
N GLN A 127 5.58 24.55 44.85
CA GLN A 127 5.67 23.38 45.75
C GLN A 127 6.81 23.60 46.76
N GLN A 128 6.50 23.40 48.04
CA GLN A 128 7.45 23.57 49.12
C GLN A 128 8.64 22.64 48.91
N ILE A 129 9.84 23.23 48.85
CA ILE A 129 11.08 22.47 48.83
C ILE A 129 11.55 22.27 50.27
N TYR A 130 11.96 21.04 50.57
CA TYR A 130 12.52 20.66 51.86
C TYR A 130 14.04 20.88 51.86
N ASP A 131 14.56 21.31 53.01
CA ASP A 131 15.98 21.57 53.26
C ASP A 131 16.77 20.28 53.03
N ILE A 132 17.80 20.35 52.19
CA ILE A 132 18.57 19.17 51.80
C ILE A 132 19.40 18.59 52.96
N ARG A 133 19.61 19.36 54.04
CA ARG A 133 20.46 18.97 55.18
C ARG A 133 19.71 18.16 56.23
N ASN A 134 18.41 18.40 56.38
CA ASN A 134 17.62 17.80 57.46
C ASN A 134 16.24 17.29 57.01
N GLY A 135 15.86 17.46 55.73
CA GLY A 135 14.57 17.01 55.18
C GLY A 135 13.36 17.80 55.68
N GLY A 136 13.56 18.85 56.49
CA GLY A 136 12.51 19.70 57.03
C GLY A 136 12.04 20.76 56.03
N ALA A 137 10.85 21.32 56.25
CA ALA A 137 10.34 22.42 55.44
C ALA A 137 11.27 23.63 55.51
N ILE A 138 11.64 24.22 54.36
CA ILE A 138 12.44 25.47 54.37
C ILE A 138 11.56 26.61 54.90
N PRO A 139 11.95 27.30 55.99
CA PRO A 139 11.19 28.41 56.52
C PRO A 139 11.04 29.53 55.50
N ASN A 140 9.84 30.10 55.39
CA ASN A 140 9.53 31.21 54.49
C ASN A 140 9.80 30.93 53.00
N PHE A 141 9.80 29.66 52.57
CA PHE A 141 9.91 29.34 51.15
C PHE A 141 8.74 30.00 50.38
N PRO A 142 8.99 30.70 49.26
CA PRO A 142 7.93 31.40 48.55
C PRO A 142 6.91 30.40 48.03
N ALA A 143 5.63 30.75 48.13
CA ALA A 143 4.51 29.95 47.65
C ALA A 143 4.14 30.30 46.20
N THR A 144 4.65 31.38 45.61
CA THR A 144 4.42 31.72 44.19
C THR A 144 5.64 32.43 43.59
N GLN A 145 5.79 32.39 42.27
CA GLN A 145 6.85 33.14 41.59
C GLN A 145 6.76 34.66 41.86
N PRO A 146 5.60 35.32 41.83
CA PRO A 146 5.47 36.71 42.27
C PRO A 146 5.97 36.96 43.71
N GLN A 147 5.70 36.03 44.64
CA GLN A 147 6.21 36.14 46.01
C GLN A 147 7.73 36.01 46.06
N LEU A 148 8.34 35.13 45.27
CA LEU A 148 9.80 35.05 45.14
C LEU A 148 10.40 36.36 44.60
N HIS A 149 9.72 37.00 43.65
CA HIS A 149 10.16 38.28 43.07
C HIS A 149 10.02 39.46 44.05
N SER A 150 9.10 39.38 45.00
CA SER A 150 8.92 40.40 46.05
C SER A 150 9.80 40.19 47.29
N MET A 151 10.44 39.02 47.46
CA MET A 151 11.34 38.74 48.58
C MET A 151 12.63 39.57 48.54
N ASN A 152 13.01 40.15 49.68
CA ASN A 152 14.28 40.86 49.81
C ASN A 152 15.48 39.89 49.82
N GLU A 153 16.68 40.44 49.66
CA GLU A 153 17.92 39.64 49.57
C GLU A 153 18.19 38.79 50.81
N ALA A 154 17.91 39.31 52.02
CA ALA A 154 18.12 38.58 53.27
C ALA A 154 17.29 37.29 53.36
N VAL A 155 16.03 37.34 52.89
CA VAL A 155 15.16 36.15 52.85
C VAL A 155 15.66 35.13 51.82
N ILE A 156 16.10 35.60 50.64
CA ILE A 156 16.67 34.74 49.60
C ILE A 156 17.96 34.08 50.09
N ASP A 157 18.84 34.81 50.76
CA ASP A 157 20.09 34.28 51.33
C ASP A 157 19.85 33.30 52.48
N GLY A 158 18.70 33.36 53.16
CA GLY A 158 18.28 32.34 54.13
C GLY A 158 17.81 31.04 53.47
N ILE A 159 17.24 31.10 52.27
CA ILE A 159 16.71 29.95 51.52
C ILE A 159 17.81 29.19 50.76
N LEU A 160 18.75 29.93 50.15
CA LEU A 160 19.77 29.35 49.26
C LEU A 160 20.62 28.23 49.91
N PRO A 161 21.13 28.38 51.15
CA PRO A 161 21.91 27.31 51.81
C PRO A 161 21.08 26.06 52.10
N ALA A 162 19.79 26.23 52.41
CA ALA A 162 18.87 25.11 52.63
C ALA A 162 18.58 24.34 51.33
N LEU A 163 18.78 24.96 50.17
CA LEU A 163 18.75 24.31 48.85
C LEU A 163 20.11 23.75 48.41
N GLY A 164 21.17 23.94 49.21
CA GLY A 164 22.55 23.59 48.85
C GLY A 164 23.17 24.50 47.79
N ILE A 165 22.62 25.70 47.60
CA ILE A 165 23.11 26.67 46.64
C ILE A 165 23.96 27.69 47.39
N VAL A 166 25.21 27.87 46.96
CA VAL A 166 26.13 28.86 47.53
C VAL A 166 26.56 29.81 46.42
N PHE A 167 26.39 31.11 46.66
CA PHE A 167 26.81 32.16 45.73
C PHE A 167 27.96 32.99 46.33
N PRO A 168 28.88 33.51 45.49
CA PRO A 168 29.85 34.51 45.92
C PRO A 168 29.17 35.79 46.47
N PRO A 169 29.79 36.50 47.43
CA PRO A 169 29.34 37.82 47.85
C PRO A 169 29.20 38.78 46.65
N GLY A 170 28.13 39.57 46.63
CA GLY A 170 27.85 40.52 45.53
C GLY A 170 27.11 39.92 44.34
N THR A 171 26.72 38.64 44.38
CA THR A 171 25.87 38.04 43.32
C THR A 171 24.51 38.76 43.25
N PRO A 172 24.06 39.21 42.05
CA PRO A 172 22.80 39.92 41.91
C PRO A 172 21.59 39.11 42.41
N LEU A 173 20.67 39.78 43.10
CA LEU A 173 19.45 39.18 43.62
C LEU A 173 18.59 38.51 42.53
N SER A 174 18.61 39.03 41.30
CA SER A 174 17.93 38.43 40.15
C SER A 174 18.47 37.02 39.84
N VAL A 175 19.79 36.84 39.84
CA VAL A 175 20.47 35.56 39.58
C VAL A 175 20.18 34.57 40.71
N LYS A 176 20.18 35.05 41.96
CA LYS A 176 19.82 34.25 43.14
C LYS A 176 18.39 33.72 43.05
N ARG A 177 17.42 34.58 42.70
CA ARG A 177 16.01 34.20 42.51
C ARG A 177 15.83 33.22 41.34
N GLU A 178 16.49 33.46 40.21
CA GLU A 178 16.42 32.57 39.05
C GLU A 178 16.91 31.16 39.38
N SER A 179 17.94 31.05 40.21
CA SER A 179 18.49 29.76 40.64
C SER A 179 17.53 28.97 41.52
N ILE A 180 16.73 29.67 42.36
CA ILE A 180 15.63 29.06 43.12
C ILE A 180 14.53 28.57 42.17
N VAL A 181 14.15 29.36 41.17
CA VAL A 181 13.16 28.95 40.15
C VAL A 181 13.64 27.73 39.37
N ARG A 182 14.90 27.70 38.93
CA ARG A 182 15.49 26.56 38.22
C ARG A 182 15.47 25.30 39.07
N LYS A 183 15.84 25.40 40.35
CA LYS A 183 15.80 24.25 41.27
C LYS A 183 14.37 23.75 41.53
N TRP A 184 13.39 24.65 41.46
CA TRP A 184 11.97 24.34 41.58
C TRP A 184 11.39 23.65 40.33
N ILE A 185 11.76 24.09 39.13
CA ILE A 185 11.29 23.50 37.86
C ILE A 185 11.83 22.08 37.64
N LEU A 186 13.04 21.79 38.15
CA LEU A 186 13.76 20.53 37.97
C LEU A 186 13.40 19.44 39.01
N LYS A 187 12.46 19.71 39.94
CA LYS A 187 11.84 18.68 40.79
C LYS A 187 10.55 18.18 40.15
#